data_AF-A0A7S0ERL4-F1
#
_entry.id   AF-A0A7S0ERL4-F1
#
_cell.length_a   1.000
_cell.length_b   1.000
_cell.length_c   1.000
_cell.angle_alpha   90.00
_cell.angle_beta   90.00
_cell.angle_gamma   90.00
#
_symmetry.space_group_name_H-M   'P 1'
#
loop_
_entity.id
_entity.type
_entity.pdbx_description
1 polymer ?
#
loop_
_entity_poly.entity_id
_entity_poly.type
_entity_poly.pdbx_seq_one_letter_code
_entity_poly.pdbx_strand_id
1 'polypeptide(L)'
;AAEVRTRAWVDRTLCSSGLAFCPYTSSADLSATGLEDLGVPPAPVLYQTCDGAESAQLMADFWIACASMLAEGEAGVSSVLLSAPGWDDAWDEWHRTVFPMLEASVTAAGLESFLGVVCFHPFYRTPQEEWLSVNRFGHMHSASRLREYLEEHDQPLSSATGARELGWAGDYQRRSPHATINVLWASQLEIAETRRRSSSLYTRNLRTALRRGEEALEREAREERTRSVDATIRCAHAP
;
A
#
# COMPACT_ATOMS: atom_id res chain seq x y z
N ALA A 1 17.00 8.47 3.71
CA ALA A 1 16.56 8.73 2.31
C ALA A 1 15.28 7.98 1.97
N ALA A 2 15.24 6.66 2.21
CA ALA A 2 14.06 5.83 1.97
C ALA A 2 12.83 6.34 2.71
N GLU A 3 12.92 6.53 4.03
CA GLU A 3 11.84 7.10 4.85
C GLU A 3 11.26 8.39 4.25
N VAL A 4 12.11 9.38 3.96
CA VAL A 4 11.67 10.68 3.42
C VAL A 4 10.87 10.52 2.12
N ARG A 5 11.29 9.62 1.22
CA ARG A 5 10.55 9.32 -0.02
C ARG A 5 9.26 8.57 0.26
N THR A 6 9.27 7.61 1.18
CA THR A 6 8.08 6.85 1.57
C THR A 6 7.03 7.76 2.20
N ARG A 7 7.42 8.70 3.07
CA ARG A 7 6.52 9.72 3.64
C ARG A 7 5.90 10.60 2.55
N ALA A 8 6.72 11.12 1.64
CA ALA A 8 6.23 11.92 0.50
C ALA A 8 5.24 11.13 -0.38
N TRP A 9 5.51 9.83 -0.57
CA TRP A 9 4.60 8.93 -1.27
C TRP A 9 3.28 8.73 -0.54
N VAL A 10 3.30 8.56 0.79
CA VAL A 10 2.08 8.45 1.61
C VAL A 10 1.23 9.71 1.43
N ASP A 11 1.83 10.90 1.59
CA ASP A 11 1.12 12.18 1.43
C ASP A 11 0.52 12.34 0.03
N ARG A 12 1.27 12.01 -1.01
CA ARG A 12 0.80 12.15 -2.40
C ARG A 12 -0.23 11.10 -2.78
N THR A 13 -0.06 9.86 -2.35
CA THR A 13 -0.79 8.70 -2.90
C THR A 13 -1.95 8.29 -2.01
N LEU A 14 -1.71 8.21 -0.70
CA LEU A 14 -2.69 7.69 0.25
C LEU A 14 -3.57 8.80 0.81
N CYS A 15 -3.00 9.95 1.15
CA CYS A 15 -3.70 11.03 1.84
C CYS A 15 -4.69 11.81 0.96
N SER A 16 -5.68 12.42 1.61
CA SER A 16 -6.75 13.18 0.98
C SER A 16 -6.28 14.44 0.23
N SER A 17 -5.10 14.97 0.57
CA SER A 17 -4.44 16.08 -0.11
C SER A 17 -3.87 15.72 -1.49
N GLY A 18 -3.72 14.42 -1.77
CA GLY A 18 -3.17 13.90 -3.03
C GLY A 18 -4.18 13.08 -3.84
N LEU A 19 -3.80 11.86 -4.21
CA LEU A 19 -4.65 10.90 -4.93
C LEU A 19 -5.72 10.28 -4.04
N ALA A 20 -5.57 10.39 -2.73
CA ALA A 20 -6.51 9.93 -1.71
C ALA A 20 -6.81 8.44 -1.75
N PHE A 21 -5.91 7.57 -2.22
CA PHE A 21 -6.20 6.14 -2.41
C PHE A 21 -6.57 5.40 -1.12
N CYS A 22 -6.17 5.93 0.05
CA CYS A 22 -6.61 5.44 1.36
C CYS A 22 -7.51 6.49 2.04
N PRO A 23 -8.79 6.21 2.30
CA PRO A 23 -9.68 7.16 2.98
C PRO A 23 -9.36 7.30 4.48
N TYR A 24 -8.51 6.42 5.04
CA TYR A 24 -8.20 6.34 6.46
C TYR A 24 -6.79 6.83 6.80
N THR A 25 -6.10 7.48 5.85
CA THR A 25 -4.80 8.10 6.06
C THR A 25 -4.95 9.59 5.81
N SER A 26 -4.78 10.41 6.85
CA SER A 26 -4.93 11.87 6.73
C SER A 26 -3.63 12.58 6.34
N SER A 27 -2.50 12.03 6.79
CA SER A 27 -1.15 12.53 6.52
C SER A 27 -0.16 11.37 6.57
N ALA A 28 1.09 11.63 6.15
CA ALA A 28 2.20 10.71 6.37
C ALA A 28 2.40 10.35 7.85
N ASP A 29 1.92 11.17 8.78
CA ASP A 29 2.16 10.95 10.20
C ASP A 29 1.04 10.14 10.86
N LEU A 30 -0.17 10.12 10.29
CA LEU A 30 -1.38 9.68 10.97
C LEU A 30 -2.29 8.84 10.06
N SER A 31 -2.67 7.66 10.55
CA SER A 31 -3.64 6.79 9.89
C SER A 31 -4.71 6.28 10.88
N ALA A 32 -5.62 5.42 10.40
CA ALA A 32 -6.86 5.04 11.06
C ALA A 32 -7.80 6.23 11.37
N THR A 33 -7.72 7.30 10.58
CA THR A 33 -8.61 8.48 10.72
C THR A 33 -10.00 8.21 10.16
N GLY A 34 -11.05 8.77 10.75
CA GLY A 34 -12.43 8.59 10.29
C GLY A 34 -13.08 7.29 10.74
N LEU A 35 -12.48 6.60 11.72
CA LEU A 35 -12.96 5.37 12.36
C LEU A 35 -13.22 5.56 13.87
N GLU A 36 -13.12 6.79 14.37
CA GLU A 36 -13.16 7.11 15.80
C GLU A 36 -14.53 6.81 16.42
N ASP A 37 -15.60 7.04 15.65
CA ASP A 37 -16.98 6.69 16.03
C ASP A 37 -17.23 5.17 16.10
N LEU A 38 -16.31 4.37 15.53
CA LEU A 38 -16.30 2.91 15.62
C LEU A 38 -15.30 2.40 16.69
N GLY A 39 -14.72 3.31 17.50
CA GLY A 39 -13.83 2.95 18.59
C GLY A 39 -12.36 2.75 18.20
N VAL A 40 -11.97 3.08 16.97
CA VAL A 40 -10.57 3.02 16.52
C VAL A 40 -9.98 4.42 16.56
N PRO A 41 -9.12 4.76 17.55
CA PRO A 41 -8.47 6.06 17.57
C PRO A 41 -7.41 6.15 16.45
N PRO A 42 -7.19 7.33 15.85
CA PRO A 42 -6.09 7.53 14.93
C PRO A 42 -4.77 7.38 15.68
N ALA A 43 -3.79 6.74 15.05
CA ALA A 43 -2.49 6.52 15.65
C ALA A 43 -1.35 6.73 14.63
N PRO A 44 -0.14 7.04 15.10
CA PRO A 44 1.03 7.28 14.25
C PRO A 44 1.30 6.18 13.22
N VAL A 45 1.84 6.58 12.07
CA VAL A 45 2.49 5.68 11.11
C VAL A 45 3.99 5.64 11.42
N LEU A 46 4.53 4.46 11.67
CA LEU A 46 5.97 4.27 11.81
C LEU A 46 6.61 3.97 10.48
N TYR A 47 7.82 4.50 10.28
CA TYR A 47 8.62 4.26 9.09
C TYR A 47 9.89 3.56 9.50
N GLN A 48 10.14 2.40 8.90
CA GLN A 48 11.35 1.61 9.11
C GLN A 48 12.00 1.32 7.75
N THR A 49 13.29 1.00 7.76
CA THR A 49 14.04 0.68 6.54
C THR A 49 14.84 -0.60 6.73
N CYS A 50 14.71 -1.52 5.78
CA CYS A 50 15.61 -2.65 5.58
C CYS A 50 16.67 -2.23 4.55
N ASP A 51 17.90 -2.03 5.00
CA ASP A 51 19.01 -1.63 4.11
C ASP A 51 19.60 -2.81 3.33
N GLY A 52 19.24 -4.04 3.69
CA GLY A 52 19.69 -5.26 3.02
C GLY A 52 18.89 -5.62 1.76
N ALA A 53 19.53 -6.38 0.87
CA ALA A 53 18.90 -7.00 -0.31
C ALA A 53 18.75 -8.54 -0.16
N GLU A 54 19.02 -9.07 1.03
CA GLU A 54 18.95 -10.50 1.32
C GLU A 54 17.64 -10.86 2.01
N SER A 55 17.00 -11.97 1.61
CA SER A 55 15.70 -12.39 2.16
C SER A 55 15.74 -12.58 3.68
N ALA A 56 16.84 -13.12 4.22
CA ALA A 56 16.98 -13.35 5.66
C ALA A 56 16.96 -12.04 6.46
N GLN A 57 17.61 -10.99 5.94
CA GLN A 57 17.61 -9.67 6.58
C GLN A 57 16.23 -9.03 6.51
N LEU A 58 15.58 -9.09 5.35
CA LEU A 58 14.21 -8.58 5.17
C LEU A 58 13.23 -9.23 6.15
N MET A 59 13.30 -10.55 6.33
CA MET A 59 12.43 -11.25 7.28
C MET A 59 12.75 -10.91 8.73
N ALA A 60 14.03 -10.72 9.08
CA ALA A 60 14.41 -10.27 10.42
C ALA A 60 13.84 -8.86 10.71
N ASP A 61 14.02 -7.93 9.78
CA ASP A 61 13.52 -6.55 9.91
C ASP A 61 11.99 -6.49 9.90
N PHE A 62 11.33 -7.35 9.12
CA PHE A 62 9.87 -7.53 9.18
C PHE A 62 9.39 -7.94 10.57
N TRP A 63 10.04 -8.91 11.20
CA TRP A 63 9.66 -9.34 12.55
C TRP A 63 9.97 -8.29 13.62
N ILE A 64 11.03 -7.50 13.44
CA ILE A 64 11.31 -6.33 14.28
C ILE A 64 10.21 -5.27 14.12
N ALA A 65 9.73 -5.02 12.90
CA ALA A 65 8.62 -4.11 12.63
C ALA A 65 7.33 -4.58 13.31
N CYS A 66 6.99 -5.86 13.19
CA CYS A 66 5.84 -6.47 13.89
C CYS A 66 5.98 -6.36 15.41
N ALA A 67 7.16 -6.69 15.97
CA ALA A 67 7.39 -6.60 17.40
C ALA A 67 7.27 -5.16 17.92
N SER A 68 7.77 -4.19 17.16
CA SER A 68 7.64 -2.76 17.48
C SER A 68 6.16 -2.34 17.51
N MET A 69 5.39 -2.74 16.49
CA MET A 69 3.96 -2.46 16.42
C MET A 69 3.19 -3.09 17.60
N LEU A 70 3.47 -4.36 17.90
CA LEU A 70 2.84 -5.09 19.01
C LEU A 70 3.17 -4.48 20.38
N ALA A 71 4.39 -4.00 20.58
CA ALA A 71 4.81 -3.38 21.83
C ALA A 71 4.09 -2.05 22.11
N GLU A 72 3.85 -1.24 21.06
CA GLU A 72 3.13 0.03 21.16
C GLU A 72 1.60 -0.16 21.27
N GLY A 73 1.07 -1.23 20.65
CA GLY A 73 -0.36 -1.51 20.61
C GLY A 73 -1.16 -0.58 19.70
N GLU A 74 -2.45 -0.88 19.52
CA GLU A 74 -3.33 -0.18 18.57
C GLU A 74 -3.44 1.34 18.78
N ALA A 75 -3.34 1.79 20.05
CA ALA A 75 -3.41 3.19 20.39
C ALA A 75 -2.06 3.93 20.20
N GLY A 76 -0.94 3.20 20.20
CA GLY A 76 0.39 3.78 20.06
C GLY A 76 0.84 3.90 18.60
N VAL A 77 0.47 2.93 17.75
CA VAL A 77 0.86 2.86 16.34
C VAL A 77 -0.29 2.27 15.53
N SER A 78 -0.66 2.90 14.41
CA SER A 78 -1.68 2.36 13.50
C SER A 78 -1.09 1.41 12.46
N SER A 79 0.14 1.69 12.01
CA SER A 79 0.80 0.94 10.96
C SER A 79 2.31 1.12 10.96
N VAL A 80 3.03 0.16 10.38
CA VAL A 80 4.46 0.25 10.12
C VAL A 80 4.73 0.07 8.63
N LEU A 81 5.38 1.05 8.01
CA LEU A 81 5.88 0.99 6.64
C LEU A 81 7.37 0.64 6.66
N LEU A 82 7.68 -0.63 6.41
CA LEU A 82 9.05 -1.13 6.23
C LEU A 82 9.45 -0.98 4.76
N SER A 83 10.27 0.02 4.46
CA SER A 83 10.83 0.25 3.12
C SER A 83 12.07 -0.63 2.92
N ALA A 84 12.22 -1.28 1.77
CA ALA A 84 13.34 -2.17 1.46
C ALA A 84 13.98 -1.80 0.11
N PRO A 85 14.76 -0.71 0.02
CA PRO A 85 15.29 -0.20 -1.25
C PRO A 85 16.17 -1.20 -2.02
N GLY A 86 16.81 -2.14 -1.33
CA GLY A 86 17.58 -3.22 -1.96
C GLY A 86 16.76 -4.13 -2.87
N TRP A 87 15.44 -4.04 -2.80
CA TRP A 87 14.49 -4.86 -3.55
C TRP A 87 13.77 -4.10 -4.67
N ASP A 88 14.08 -2.82 -4.90
CA ASP A 88 13.32 -1.95 -5.82
C ASP A 88 13.22 -2.46 -7.27
N ASP A 89 14.24 -3.20 -7.71
CA ASP A 89 14.32 -3.77 -9.06
C ASP A 89 13.93 -5.26 -9.11
N ALA A 90 13.56 -5.87 -7.97
CA ALA A 90 13.39 -7.31 -7.82
C ALA A 90 11.92 -7.76 -7.77
N TRP A 91 11.06 -7.19 -8.64
CA TRP A 91 9.60 -7.46 -8.61
C TRP A 91 9.24 -8.95 -8.67
N ASP A 92 9.92 -9.71 -9.53
CA ASP A 92 9.61 -11.13 -9.72
C ASP A 92 9.89 -11.95 -8.47
N GLU A 93 10.99 -11.67 -7.77
CA GLU A 93 11.31 -12.32 -6.50
C GLU A 93 10.41 -11.80 -5.36
N TRP A 94 10.12 -10.50 -5.36
CA TRP A 94 9.24 -9.87 -4.37
C TRP A 94 7.87 -10.56 -4.32
N HIS A 95 7.18 -10.71 -5.45
CA HIS A 95 5.85 -11.35 -5.42
C HIS A 95 5.88 -12.88 -5.33
N ARG A 96 6.90 -13.56 -5.89
CA ARG A 96 6.93 -15.04 -5.90
C ARG A 96 7.52 -15.66 -4.65
N THR A 97 8.37 -14.92 -3.95
CA THR A 97 9.12 -15.42 -2.80
C THR A 97 8.74 -14.65 -1.55
N VAL A 98 8.90 -13.32 -1.54
CA VAL A 98 8.71 -12.52 -0.33
C VAL A 98 7.26 -12.57 0.16
N PHE A 99 6.26 -12.37 -0.72
CA PHE A 99 4.85 -12.40 -0.29
C PHE A 99 4.43 -13.74 0.33
N PRO A 100 4.65 -14.90 -0.33
CA PRO A 100 4.35 -16.20 0.28
C PRO A 100 5.13 -16.46 1.57
N MET A 101 6.38 -16.00 1.68
CA MET A 101 7.16 -16.13 2.91
C MET A 101 6.56 -15.30 4.06
N LEU A 102 6.14 -14.08 3.80
CA LEU A 102 5.44 -13.23 4.78
C LEU A 102 4.14 -13.90 5.24
N GLU A 103 3.29 -14.33 4.31
CA GLU A 103 2.03 -15.03 4.60
C GLU A 103 2.26 -16.29 5.44
N ALA A 104 3.17 -17.16 5.01
CA ALA A 104 3.48 -18.40 5.69
C ALA A 104 4.04 -18.15 7.10
N SER A 105 4.90 -17.14 7.26
CA SER A 105 5.50 -16.82 8.54
C SER A 105 4.51 -16.20 9.54
N VAL A 106 3.62 -15.30 9.09
CA VAL A 106 2.55 -14.73 9.92
C VAL A 106 1.57 -15.80 10.36
N THR A 107 1.18 -16.69 9.43
CA THR A 107 0.30 -17.83 9.72
C THR A 107 0.97 -18.80 10.69
N ALA A 108 2.25 -19.14 10.48
CA ALA A 108 2.98 -20.03 11.39
C ALA A 108 3.14 -19.44 12.80
N ALA A 109 3.16 -18.12 12.93
CA ALA A 109 3.18 -17.42 14.21
C ALA A 109 1.78 -17.29 14.86
N GLY A 110 0.70 -17.62 14.16
CA GLY A 110 -0.68 -17.47 14.64
C GLY A 110 -1.11 -16.01 14.81
N LEU A 111 -0.59 -15.12 13.95
CA LEU A 111 -0.81 -13.67 14.03
C LEU A 111 -1.76 -13.13 12.96
N GLU A 112 -2.36 -13.98 12.13
CA GLU A 112 -3.26 -13.59 11.04
C GLU A 112 -4.51 -12.83 11.51
N SER A 113 -4.99 -13.11 12.74
CA SER A 113 -6.11 -12.39 13.35
C SER A 113 -5.71 -11.08 14.01
N PHE A 114 -4.41 -10.78 14.09
CA PHE A 114 -3.87 -9.59 14.74
C PHE A 114 -3.25 -8.62 13.74
N LEU A 115 -2.56 -9.15 12.74
CA LEU A 115 -1.78 -8.37 11.78
C LEU A 115 -2.30 -8.57 10.36
N GLY A 116 -2.62 -7.47 9.71
CA GLY A 116 -2.73 -7.38 8.26
C GLY A 116 -1.38 -7.01 7.65
N VAL A 117 -1.08 -7.56 6.47
CA VAL A 117 0.10 -7.16 5.71
C VAL A 117 -0.31 -6.81 4.29
N VAL A 118 0.23 -5.69 3.82
CA VAL A 118 0.01 -5.19 2.47
C VAL A 118 1.35 -4.83 1.87
N CYS A 119 1.63 -5.34 0.68
CA CYS A 119 2.92 -5.11 0.05
C CYS A 119 2.79 -4.19 -1.18
N PHE A 120 3.79 -3.33 -1.33
CA PHE A 120 3.92 -2.35 -2.41
C PHE A 120 5.27 -2.54 -3.10
N HIS A 121 5.36 -2.11 -4.36
CA HIS A 121 6.60 -2.20 -5.12
C HIS A 121 6.67 -1.16 -6.25
N PRO A 122 7.85 -0.61 -6.59
CA PRO A 122 8.02 0.36 -7.69
C PRO A 122 7.46 -0.10 -9.03
N PHE A 123 7.61 -1.40 -9.28
CA PHE A 123 7.17 -2.08 -10.49
C PHE A 123 6.01 -3.06 -10.23
N TYR A 124 5.20 -2.81 -9.19
CA TYR A 124 4.07 -3.67 -8.88
C TYR A 124 3.22 -3.96 -10.12
N ARG A 125 2.92 -5.25 -10.32
CA ARG A 125 2.00 -5.76 -11.32
C ARG A 125 1.12 -6.82 -10.68
N THR A 126 -0.18 -6.70 -10.79
CA THR A 126 -1.09 -7.68 -10.20
C THR A 126 -0.81 -9.06 -10.80
N PRO A 127 -0.51 -10.09 -9.97
CA PRO A 127 -0.32 -11.45 -10.47
C PRO A 127 -1.55 -11.98 -11.21
N GLN A 128 -1.35 -13.03 -12.00
CA GLN A 128 -2.44 -13.69 -12.73
C GLN A 128 -3.49 -14.27 -11.77
N GLU A 129 -4.72 -14.40 -12.25
CA GLU A 129 -5.87 -14.77 -11.43
C GLU A 129 -5.71 -16.16 -10.80
N GLU A 130 -5.11 -17.10 -11.52
CA GLU A 130 -4.79 -18.43 -11.01
C GLU A 130 -3.84 -18.36 -9.82
N TRP A 131 -2.83 -17.48 -9.88
CA TRP A 131 -1.87 -17.29 -8.79
C TRP A 131 -2.54 -16.62 -7.58
N LEU A 132 -3.39 -15.62 -7.80
CA LEU A 132 -4.16 -14.93 -6.75
C LEU A 132 -5.18 -15.83 -6.07
N SER A 133 -5.70 -16.85 -6.77
CA SER A 133 -6.68 -17.78 -6.21
C SER A 133 -6.13 -18.56 -5.02
N VAL A 134 -4.81 -18.80 -5.01
CA VAL A 134 -4.08 -19.54 -3.99
C VAL A 134 -3.21 -18.66 -3.08
N ASN A 135 -2.82 -17.45 -3.51
CA ASN A 135 -2.06 -16.49 -2.71
C ASN A 135 -2.85 -15.19 -2.57
N ARG A 136 -3.55 -15.03 -1.44
CA ARG A 136 -4.50 -13.91 -1.25
C ARG A 136 -3.92 -12.77 -0.44
N PHE A 137 -2.77 -12.97 0.19
CA PHE A 137 -2.20 -12.07 1.17
C PHE A 137 -1.63 -10.80 0.55
N GLY A 138 -2.17 -9.64 0.91
CA GLY A 138 -1.58 -8.33 0.60
C GLY A 138 -1.61 -7.87 -0.87
N HIS A 139 -2.34 -8.54 -1.76
CA HIS A 139 -2.38 -8.20 -3.18
C HIS A 139 -3.48 -7.18 -3.55
N MET A 140 -3.38 -6.63 -4.77
CA MET A 140 -4.47 -5.95 -5.46
C MET A 140 -5.44 -6.99 -6.04
N HIS A 141 -6.71 -6.61 -6.22
CA HIS A 141 -7.68 -7.44 -6.93
C HIS A 141 -7.32 -7.60 -8.42
N SER A 142 -7.70 -8.73 -9.01
CA SER A 142 -7.54 -8.97 -10.44
C SER A 142 -8.26 -7.91 -11.29
N ALA A 143 -7.78 -7.69 -12.52
CA ALA A 143 -8.43 -6.76 -13.45
C ALA A 143 -9.89 -7.16 -13.75
N SER A 144 -10.20 -8.46 -13.77
CA SER A 144 -11.57 -8.99 -13.87
C SER A 144 -12.44 -8.50 -12.71
N ARG A 145 -11.97 -8.67 -11.47
CA ARG A 145 -12.68 -8.22 -10.27
C ARG A 145 -12.82 -6.69 -10.21
N LEU A 146 -11.80 -5.95 -10.63
CA LEU A 146 -11.88 -4.49 -10.72
C LEU A 146 -12.90 -4.03 -11.76
N ARG A 147 -13.08 -4.78 -12.85
CA ARG A 147 -14.11 -4.50 -13.86
C ARG A 147 -15.51 -4.70 -13.29
N GLU A 148 -15.74 -5.78 -12.53
CA GLU A 148 -17.01 -6.02 -11.85
C GLU A 148 -17.41 -4.85 -10.95
N TYR A 149 -16.46 -4.27 -10.21
CA TYR A 149 -16.72 -3.09 -9.38
C TYR A 149 -17.09 -1.85 -10.21
N LEU A 150 -16.45 -1.64 -11.37
CA LEU A 150 -16.84 -0.56 -12.27
C LEU A 150 -18.23 -0.80 -12.87
N GLU A 151 -18.59 -2.03 -13.22
CA GLU A 151 -19.94 -2.33 -13.74
C GLU A 151 -21.02 -2.09 -12.68
N GLU A 152 -20.72 -2.39 -11.42
CA GLU A 152 -21.64 -2.17 -10.29
C GLU A 152 -21.87 -0.68 -9.98
N HIS A 153 -20.84 0.17 -10.12
CA HIS A 153 -20.87 1.55 -9.60
C HIS A 153 -20.61 2.66 -10.61
N ASP A 154 -20.06 2.35 -11.78
CA ASP A 154 -19.67 3.32 -12.81
C ASP A 154 -19.66 2.67 -14.22
N GLN A 155 -20.82 2.19 -14.65
CA GLN A 155 -21.00 1.58 -15.97
C GLN A 155 -20.42 2.40 -17.14
N PRO A 156 -20.53 3.75 -17.16
CA PRO A 156 -19.89 4.57 -18.19
C PRO A 156 -18.37 4.42 -18.20
N LEU A 157 -17.71 4.46 -17.04
CA LEU A 157 -16.26 4.28 -16.95
C LEU A 157 -15.85 2.86 -17.32
N SER A 158 -16.61 1.84 -16.87
CA SER A 158 -16.37 0.44 -17.25
C SER A 158 -16.34 0.28 -18.77
N SER A 159 -17.36 0.82 -19.45
CA SER A 159 -17.52 0.72 -20.90
C SER A 159 -16.42 1.48 -21.68
N ALA A 160 -15.89 2.57 -21.10
CA ALA A 160 -14.86 3.40 -21.72
C ALA A 160 -13.43 2.91 -21.44
N THR A 161 -13.22 1.96 -20.52
CA THR A 161 -11.88 1.58 -20.05
C THR A 161 -11.47 0.20 -20.58
N GLY A 162 -10.40 0.17 -21.38
CA GLY A 162 -9.81 -1.08 -21.87
C GLY A 162 -9.17 -1.92 -20.75
N ALA A 163 -8.94 -3.20 -21.03
CA ALA A 163 -8.37 -4.13 -20.04
C ALA A 163 -6.95 -3.72 -19.60
N ARG A 164 -6.14 -3.17 -20.51
CA ARG A 164 -4.79 -2.70 -20.23
C ARG A 164 -4.80 -1.50 -19.29
N GLU A 165 -5.64 -0.50 -19.58
CA GLU A 165 -5.80 0.71 -18.75
C GLU A 165 -6.28 0.34 -17.35
N LEU A 166 -7.26 -0.57 -17.26
CA LEU A 166 -7.80 -1.04 -15.99
C LEU A 166 -6.75 -1.77 -15.16
N GLY A 167 -6.00 -2.70 -15.77
CA GLY A 167 -4.92 -3.42 -15.10
C GLY A 167 -3.85 -2.46 -14.58
N TRP A 168 -3.39 -1.53 -15.42
CA TRP A 168 -2.41 -0.52 -15.01
C TRP A 168 -2.93 0.36 -13.85
N ALA A 169 -4.17 0.84 -13.92
CA ALA A 169 -4.75 1.68 -12.87
C ALA A 169 -4.95 0.92 -11.54
N GLY A 170 -5.22 -0.38 -11.61
CA GLY A 170 -5.19 -1.28 -10.45
C GLY A 170 -3.79 -1.40 -9.87
N ASP A 171 -2.81 -1.73 -10.71
CA ASP A 171 -1.40 -1.89 -10.32
C ASP A 171 -0.84 -0.63 -9.67
N TYR A 172 -1.15 0.55 -10.20
CA TYR A 172 -0.61 1.82 -9.72
C TYR A 172 -0.97 2.11 -8.26
N GLN A 173 -2.12 1.61 -7.77
CA GLN A 173 -2.52 1.75 -6.36
C GLN A 173 -1.60 1.00 -5.39
N ARG A 174 -0.76 0.07 -5.89
CA ARG A 174 0.26 -0.67 -5.13
C ARG A 174 1.68 -0.25 -5.47
N ARG A 175 1.87 0.83 -6.24
CA ARG A 175 3.19 1.35 -6.56
C ARG A 175 3.66 2.35 -5.52
N SER A 176 4.89 2.15 -5.08
CA SER A 176 5.60 2.92 -4.06
C SER A 176 7.00 3.29 -4.57
N PRO A 177 7.70 4.25 -3.94
CA PRO A 177 9.06 4.60 -4.33
C PRO A 177 10.06 3.48 -4.06
N HIS A 178 9.79 2.66 -3.04
CA HIS A 178 10.60 1.50 -2.69
C HIS A 178 9.75 0.24 -2.60
N ALA A 179 10.34 -0.94 -2.72
CA ALA A 179 9.68 -2.15 -2.23
C ALA A 179 9.29 -1.90 -0.76
N THR A 180 8.04 -2.13 -0.38
CA THR A 180 7.55 -1.72 0.94
C THR A 180 6.55 -2.73 1.49
N ILE A 181 6.73 -3.10 2.74
CA ILE A 181 5.81 -3.93 3.51
C ILE A 181 5.08 -3.01 4.48
N ASN A 182 3.76 -2.98 4.41
CA ASN A 182 2.90 -2.28 5.35
C ASN A 182 2.29 -3.30 6.33
N VAL A 183 2.63 -3.16 7.61
CA VAL A 183 2.04 -3.94 8.70
C VAL A 183 0.93 -3.12 9.35
N LEU A 184 -0.24 -3.73 9.49
CA LEU A 184 -1.51 -3.12 9.89
C LEU A 184 -2.15 -3.95 10.99
N TRP A 185 -3.03 -3.36 11.79
CA TRP A 185 -3.89 -4.13 12.69
C TRP A 185 -5.04 -4.76 11.92
N ALA A 186 -5.22 -6.08 12.05
CA ALA A 186 -6.30 -6.80 11.39
C ALA A 186 -7.68 -6.29 11.85
N SER A 187 -7.84 -6.00 13.15
CA SER A 187 -9.04 -5.40 13.75
C SER A 187 -9.43 -4.08 13.07
N GLN A 188 -8.46 -3.18 12.84
CA GLN A 188 -8.68 -1.90 12.19
C GLN A 188 -9.05 -2.06 10.72
N LEU A 189 -8.46 -3.05 10.02
CA LEU A 189 -8.83 -3.40 8.66
C LEU A 189 -10.27 -3.92 8.57
N GLU A 190 -10.67 -4.82 9.46
CA GLU A 190 -12.03 -5.35 9.51
C GLU A 190 -13.04 -4.21 9.76
N ILE A 191 -12.77 -3.33 10.73
CA ILE A 191 -13.63 -2.17 11.01
C ILE A 191 -13.67 -1.22 9.81
N ALA A 192 -12.54 -0.94 9.18
CA ALA A 192 -12.47 -0.13 7.97
C ALA A 192 -13.33 -0.74 6.84
N GLU A 193 -13.30 -2.07 6.68
CA GLU A 193 -14.15 -2.79 5.72
C GLU A 193 -15.64 -2.68 6.04
N THR A 194 -16.06 -2.65 7.31
CA THR A 194 -17.49 -2.45 7.64
C THR A 194 -18.02 -1.08 7.19
N ARG A 195 -17.20 -0.03 7.26
CA ARG A 195 -17.55 1.33 6.82
C ARG A 195 -17.40 1.48 5.30
N ARG A 196 -16.51 0.68 4.70
CA ARG A 196 -16.13 0.77 3.30
C ARG A 196 -16.95 -0.21 2.45
N ARG A 197 -17.68 0.31 1.46
CA ARG A 197 -18.03 -0.53 0.30
C ARG A 197 -16.78 -0.67 -0.57
N SER A 198 -16.06 -1.80 -0.47
CA SER A 198 -14.78 -1.99 -1.17
C SER A 198 -14.85 -1.66 -2.66
N SER A 199 -15.95 -2.03 -3.30
CA SER A 199 -16.28 -1.74 -4.69
C SER A 199 -16.36 -0.23 -5.01
N SER A 200 -16.90 0.61 -4.12
CA SER A 200 -16.94 2.06 -4.32
C SER A 200 -15.57 2.71 -4.15
N LEU A 201 -14.74 2.22 -3.22
CA LEU A 201 -13.38 2.73 -3.05
C LEU A 201 -12.53 2.46 -4.27
N TYR A 202 -12.51 1.21 -4.74
CA TYR A 202 -11.71 0.84 -5.91
C TYR A 202 -12.19 1.58 -7.16
N THR A 203 -13.50 1.70 -7.37
CA THR A 203 -14.06 2.49 -8.46
C THR A 203 -13.58 3.94 -8.44
N ARG A 204 -13.60 4.59 -7.26
CA ARG A 204 -13.10 5.95 -7.10
C ARG A 204 -11.60 6.03 -7.40
N ASN A 205 -10.80 5.11 -6.85
CA ASN A 205 -9.34 5.11 -7.06
C ASN A 205 -8.98 4.89 -8.53
N LEU A 206 -9.67 3.96 -9.21
CA LEU A 206 -9.53 3.73 -10.65
C LEU A 206 -9.85 5.00 -11.44
N ARG A 207 -10.97 5.65 -11.14
CA ARG A 207 -11.35 6.92 -11.79
C ARG A 207 -10.28 8.00 -11.59
N THR A 208 -9.73 8.12 -10.39
CA THR A 208 -8.66 9.07 -10.09
C THR A 208 -7.40 8.76 -10.91
N ALA A 209 -6.94 7.51 -10.91
CA ALA A 209 -5.75 7.08 -11.66
C ALA A 209 -5.91 7.29 -13.17
N LEU A 210 -7.04 6.84 -13.74
CA LEU A 210 -7.34 6.97 -15.16
C LEU A 210 -7.47 8.44 -15.59
N ARG A 211 -8.08 9.29 -14.76
CA ARG A 211 -8.19 10.74 -15.03
C ARG A 211 -6.83 11.44 -15.01
N ARG A 212 -5.95 11.07 -14.07
CA ARG A 212 -4.60 11.65 -13.99
C ARG A 212 -3.74 11.20 -15.17
N GLY A 213 -3.95 9.98 -15.63
CA GLY A 213 -3.29 9.41 -16.80
C GLY A 213 -1.94 8.77 -16.50
N GLU A 214 -1.62 7.74 -17.27
CA GLU A 214 -0.42 6.91 -17.08
C GLU A 214 0.88 7.71 -17.12
N GLU A 215 1.10 8.48 -18.18
CA GLU A 215 2.34 9.25 -18.34
C GLU A 215 2.61 10.22 -17.18
N ALA A 216 1.57 10.88 -16.65
CA ALA A 216 1.71 11.81 -15.54
C ALA A 216 2.07 11.07 -14.25
N LEU A 217 1.35 10.00 -13.94
CA LEU A 217 1.57 9.21 -12.74
C LEU A 217 2.91 8.45 -12.74
N GLU A 218 3.36 7.96 -13.90
CA GLU A 218 4.68 7.34 -14.04
C GLU A 218 5.82 8.34 -13.88
N ARG A 219 5.65 9.57 -14.41
CA ARG A 219 6.62 10.65 -14.24
C ARG A 219 6.74 11.03 -12.77
N GLU A 220 5.62 11.25 -12.09
CA GLU A 220 5.60 11.57 -10.66
C GLU A 220 6.25 10.46 -9.82
N ALA A 221 5.92 9.19 -10.09
CA ALA A 221 6.53 8.05 -9.40
C ALA A 221 8.05 7.98 -9.66
N ARG A 222 8.51 8.24 -10.89
CA ARG A 222 9.94 8.26 -11.22
C ARG A 222 10.67 9.40 -10.52
N GLU A 223 10.10 10.59 -10.49
CA GLU A 223 10.66 11.73 -9.75
C GLU A 223 10.78 11.38 -8.27
N GLU A 224 9.73 10.80 -7.67
CA GLU A 224 9.72 10.39 -6.27
C GLU A 224 10.85 9.40 -5.95
N ARG A 225 11.11 8.43 -6.82
CA ARG A 225 12.22 7.47 -6.68
C ARG A 225 13.61 8.11 -6.77
N THR A 226 13.76 9.07 -7.67
CA THR A 226 15.07 9.64 -8.04
C THR A 226 15.42 10.92 -7.30
N ARG A 227 14.46 11.55 -6.61
CA ARG A 227 14.70 12.78 -5.86
C ARG A 227 15.77 12.58 -4.78
N SER A 228 16.75 13.48 -4.81
CA SER A 228 17.69 13.67 -3.69
C SER A 228 16.93 14.11 -2.45
N VAL A 229 17.37 13.64 -1.28
CA VAL A 229 16.77 13.93 0.03
C VAL A 229 16.70 15.45 0.28
N ASP A 230 17.70 16.20 -0.19
CA ASP A 230 17.77 17.67 -0.03
C ASP A 230 16.66 18.41 -0.79
N ALA A 231 16.17 17.86 -1.90
CA ALA A 231 15.06 18.44 -2.65
C ALA A 231 13.71 18.16 -1.97
N THR A 232 13.57 17.00 -1.33
CA THR A 232 12.32 16.60 -0.66
C THR A 232 12.08 17.37 0.64
N ILE A 233 13.12 17.64 1.43
CA ILE A 233 13.01 18.44 2.67
C ILE A 233 12.60 19.88 2.39
N ARG A 234 13.07 20.48 1.29
CA ARG A 234 12.70 21.86 0.91
C ARG A 234 11.23 22.00 0.49
N CYS A 235 10.62 20.96 -0.06
CA CYS A 235 9.21 20.98 -0.45
C CYS A 235 8.26 20.75 0.73
N ALA A 236 8.66 19.98 1.75
CA ALA A 236 7.86 19.73 2.96
C ALA A 236 7.73 20.96 3.89
N HIS A 237 8.50 22.02 3.64
CA HIS A 237 8.53 23.25 4.43
C HIS A 237 8.29 24.53 3.60
N ALA A 238 7.77 24.39 2.37
CA ALA A 238 7.28 25.54 1.63
C ALA A 238 5.89 25.93 2.19
N PRO A 239 5.69 27.19 2.61
CA PRO A 239 4.45 27.65 3.25
C PRO A 239 3.23 27.62 2.33
#